data_AF-A0A0D3I6K2-F1
#
_entry.id   AF-A0A0D3I6K2-F1
#
_cell.length_a   1.000
_cell.length_b   1.000
_cell.length_c   1.000
_cell.angle_alpha   90.00
_cell.angle_beta   90.00
_cell.angle_gamma   90.00
#
_symmetry.space_group_name_H-M   'P 1'
#
loop_
_entity.id
_entity.type
_entity.pdbx_description
1 polymer ?
#
loop_
_entity_poly.entity_id
_entity_poly.type
_entity_poly.pdbx_seq_one_letter_code
_entity_poly.pdbx_strand_id
1 'polypeptide(L)'
;MRLLLHAALASAKVETLHPPGQAAAFFEAPAGPEPSVEKLSPSSLAKARGSLVQLRHRGVVFGLFLPTAQREGEASPVLVFLHGRGESGGFAVANAQSLPWLLSRGHNASFTASFPFIVVAPQCPQECASENGWRSDVLRGVAELVHDWARAYSCREGSAVTCRKGQLASAGRR
;
A
#
# COMPACT_ATOMS: atom_id res chain seq x y z
N MET A 1 -37.50 -40.76 9.62
CA MET A 1 -36.53 -41.83 9.28
C MET A 1 -35.13 -41.27 9.40
N ARG A 2 -34.32 -41.82 10.31
CA ARG A 2 -32.88 -41.56 10.46
C ARG A 2 -32.11 -42.46 9.49
N LEU A 3 -31.16 -41.93 8.74
CA LEU A 3 -30.11 -42.70 8.05
C LEU A 3 -28.82 -41.88 8.18
N LEU A 4 -28.05 -42.09 9.26
CA LEU A 4 -26.87 -42.96 9.35
C LEU A 4 -25.67 -42.49 8.50
N LEU A 5 -24.89 -41.65 9.17
CA LEU A 5 -23.48 -41.33 8.94
C LEU A 5 -22.64 -42.62 8.87
N HIS A 6 -21.84 -42.79 7.81
CA HIS A 6 -20.69 -43.70 7.82
C HIS A 6 -19.44 -42.91 7.42
N ALA A 7 -18.53 -42.77 8.39
CA ALA A 7 -17.20 -42.25 8.21
C ALA A 7 -16.31 -43.36 7.61
N ALA A 8 -15.65 -43.06 6.50
CA ALA A 8 -14.52 -43.85 6.01
C ALA A 8 -13.24 -43.06 6.26
N LEU A 9 -12.49 -43.48 7.29
CA LEU A 9 -11.10 -43.09 7.50
C LEU A 9 -10.24 -43.80 6.47
N ALA A 10 -9.82 -43.08 5.42
CA ALA A 10 -8.74 -43.49 4.56
C ALA A 10 -7.48 -42.73 4.98
N SER A 11 -6.53 -43.45 5.59
CA SER A 11 -5.20 -42.97 5.94
C SER A 11 -4.41 -42.73 4.65
N ALA A 12 -4.41 -41.50 4.15
CA ALA A 12 -3.56 -41.11 3.02
C ALA A 12 -2.13 -40.90 3.51
N LYS A 13 -1.25 -41.82 3.10
CA LYS A 13 0.20 -41.74 3.23
C LYS A 13 0.66 -40.48 2.47
N VAL A 14 1.17 -39.47 3.18
CA VAL A 14 1.79 -38.29 2.56
C VAL A 14 3.16 -38.73 2.03
N GLU A 15 3.18 -39.18 0.79
CA GLU A 15 4.40 -39.44 0.06
C GLU A 15 4.90 -38.09 -0.48
N THR A 16 5.88 -37.52 0.21
CA THR A 16 6.59 -36.32 -0.21
C THR A 16 7.35 -36.58 -1.50
N LEU A 17 6.72 -36.33 -2.64
CA LEU A 17 7.40 -36.19 -3.92
C LEU A 17 7.99 -34.77 -4.00
N HIS A 18 9.20 -34.62 -3.48
CA HIS A 18 10.10 -33.53 -3.89
C HIS A 18 10.71 -33.90 -5.25
N PRO A 19 10.45 -33.16 -6.34
CA PRO A 19 11.42 -33.10 -7.43
C PRO A 19 12.60 -32.20 -7.01
N PRO A 20 13.86 -32.64 -7.15
CA PRO A 20 15.00 -31.77 -6.96
C PRO A 20 15.11 -30.80 -8.15
N GLY A 21 15.23 -29.50 -7.87
CA GLY A 21 15.81 -28.56 -8.84
C GLY A 21 14.88 -27.65 -9.63
N GLN A 22 13.78 -27.15 -9.04
CA GLN A 22 13.21 -25.88 -9.50
C GLN A 22 13.51 -24.81 -8.47
N ALA A 23 14.64 -24.11 -8.69
CA ALA A 23 14.77 -22.76 -8.16
C ALA A 23 13.48 -22.03 -8.52
N ALA A 24 12.78 -21.49 -7.51
CA ALA A 24 11.66 -20.60 -7.74
C ALA A 24 12.17 -19.52 -8.70
N ALA A 25 11.73 -19.58 -9.95
CA ALA A 25 12.01 -18.54 -10.90
C ALA A 25 11.34 -17.30 -10.31
N PHE A 26 12.15 -16.43 -9.71
CA PHE A 26 11.77 -15.05 -9.49
C PHE A 26 11.35 -14.55 -10.87
N PHE A 27 10.05 -14.41 -11.07
CA PHE A 27 9.53 -13.75 -12.26
C PHE A 27 10.03 -12.32 -12.14
N GLU A 28 11.15 -12.05 -12.80
CA GLU A 28 11.65 -10.70 -12.99
C GLU A 28 10.62 -10.03 -13.87
N ALA A 29 9.69 -9.31 -13.23
CA ALA A 29 8.76 -8.46 -13.94
C ALA A 29 9.60 -7.57 -14.86
N PRO A 30 9.25 -7.41 -16.15
CA PRO A 30 10.02 -6.59 -17.04
C PRO A 30 10.19 -5.22 -16.40
N ALA A 31 11.44 -4.77 -16.26
CA ALA A 31 11.82 -3.45 -15.82
C ALA A 31 11.31 -2.42 -16.84
N GLY A 32 10.01 -2.16 -16.81
CA GLY A 32 9.45 -0.92 -17.33
C GLY A 32 10.12 0.25 -16.61
N PRO A 33 10.12 1.45 -17.19
CA PRO A 33 10.67 2.61 -16.50
C PRO A 33 10.03 2.70 -15.12
N GLU A 34 10.86 2.58 -14.07
CA GLU A 34 10.44 2.77 -12.68
C GLU A 34 9.56 4.03 -12.65
N PRO A 35 8.29 3.93 -12.25
CA PRO A 35 7.38 5.06 -12.30
C PRO A 35 7.97 6.19 -11.46
N SER A 36 8.10 7.36 -12.07
CA SER A 36 8.74 8.52 -11.46
C SER A 36 8.04 8.84 -10.15
N VAL A 37 8.76 8.77 -9.02
CA VAL A 37 8.20 9.12 -7.71
C VAL A 37 7.82 10.61 -7.70
N GLU A 38 6.52 10.91 -7.70
CA GLU A 38 6.01 12.29 -7.76
C GLU A 38 5.96 12.92 -6.36
N LYS A 39 6.12 14.23 -6.25
CA LYS A 39 5.86 14.93 -4.97
C LYS A 39 4.36 14.93 -4.68
N LEU A 40 3.99 14.70 -3.43
CA LEU A 40 2.60 14.84 -2.98
C LEU A 40 2.06 16.25 -3.31
N SER A 41 0.99 16.31 -4.11
CA SER A 41 0.36 17.53 -4.64
C SER A 41 -1.10 17.28 -5.03
N PRO A 42 -1.91 18.32 -5.28
CA PRO A 42 -3.30 18.12 -5.74
C PRO A 42 -3.42 17.28 -7.03
N SER A 43 -2.49 17.45 -7.98
CA SER A 43 -2.48 16.64 -9.20
C SER A 43 -2.16 15.18 -8.92
N SER A 44 -1.22 14.92 -8.00
CA SER A 44 -0.85 13.56 -7.63
C SER A 44 -1.97 12.85 -6.87
N LEU A 45 -2.73 13.59 -6.04
CA LEU A 45 -3.93 13.08 -5.37
C LEU A 45 -5.02 12.68 -6.37
N ALA A 46 -5.24 13.48 -7.42
CA ALA A 46 -6.20 13.14 -8.47
C ALA A 46 -5.82 11.84 -9.19
N LYS A 47 -4.53 11.62 -9.45
CA LYS A 47 -4.01 10.38 -10.06
C LYS A 47 -4.14 9.16 -9.15
N ALA A 48 -4.03 9.34 -7.84
CA ALA A 48 -4.12 8.27 -6.85
C ALA A 48 -5.55 7.72 -6.69
N ARG A 49 -6.56 8.34 -7.32
CA ARG A 49 -7.94 7.88 -7.27
C ARG A 49 -8.16 6.68 -8.18
N GLY A 50 -8.46 5.53 -7.58
CA GLY A 50 -8.70 4.27 -8.28
C GLY A 50 -7.45 3.56 -8.79
N SER A 51 -6.27 4.09 -8.51
CA SER A 51 -4.98 3.46 -8.83
C SER A 51 -3.93 3.84 -7.79
N LEU A 52 -3.10 2.89 -7.39
CA LEU A 52 -1.92 3.19 -6.58
C LEU A 52 -0.94 4.06 -7.39
N VAL A 53 -0.44 5.13 -6.77
CA VAL A 53 0.58 6.03 -7.34
C VAL A 53 1.73 6.19 -6.35
N GLN A 54 2.97 6.17 -6.85
CA GLN A 54 4.15 6.35 -6.02
C GLN A 54 4.45 7.82 -5.79
N LEU A 55 4.53 8.20 -4.53
CA LEU A 55 4.70 9.58 -4.09
C LEU A 55 5.86 9.72 -3.10
N ARG A 56 6.30 10.97 -2.93
CA ARG A 56 7.24 11.39 -1.88
C ARG A 56 6.67 12.52 -1.04
N HIS A 57 6.82 12.40 0.28
CA HIS A 57 6.53 13.45 1.25
C HIS A 57 7.53 13.41 2.40
N ARG A 58 8.19 14.55 2.68
CA ARG A 58 9.18 14.69 3.78
C ARG A 58 10.23 13.57 3.82
N GLY A 59 10.72 13.14 2.66
CA GLY A 59 11.73 12.08 2.56
C GLY A 59 11.19 10.65 2.56
N VAL A 60 9.92 10.43 2.90
CA VAL A 60 9.27 9.12 2.80
C VAL A 60 8.78 8.90 1.38
N VAL A 61 9.14 7.76 0.79
CA VAL A 61 8.58 7.26 -0.48
C VAL A 61 7.47 6.27 -0.14
N PHE A 62 6.31 6.38 -0.79
CA PHE A 62 5.15 5.56 -0.49
C PHE A 62 4.20 5.45 -1.69
N GLY A 63 3.47 4.35 -1.76
CA GLY A 63 2.34 4.18 -2.66
C GLY A 63 1.09 4.76 -2.00
N LEU A 64 0.31 5.52 -2.75
CA LEU A 64 -0.97 6.07 -2.31
C LEU A 64 -2.08 5.57 -3.22
N PHE A 65 -3.15 5.05 -2.62
CA PHE A 65 -4.42 4.78 -3.30
C PHE A 65 -5.54 5.52 -2.58
N LEU A 66 -6.41 6.16 -3.35
CA LEU A 66 -7.67 6.75 -2.91
C LEU A 66 -8.85 5.99 -3.51
N PRO A 67 -9.85 5.59 -2.71
CA PRO A 67 -11.06 4.96 -3.23
C PRO A 67 -11.74 5.83 -4.29
N THR A 68 -12.24 5.18 -5.35
CA THR A 68 -13.01 5.86 -6.40
C THR A 68 -14.30 6.47 -5.84
N ALA A 69 -14.94 5.76 -4.91
CA ALA A 69 -16.19 6.17 -4.27
C ALA A 69 -16.02 7.27 -3.22
N GLN A 70 -14.80 7.53 -2.72
CA GLN A 70 -14.57 8.54 -1.69
C GLN A 70 -14.83 9.95 -2.21
N ARG A 71 -15.72 10.70 -1.54
CA ARG A 71 -15.92 12.13 -1.86
C ARG A 71 -14.97 13.01 -1.07
N GLU A 72 -14.70 14.18 -1.61
CA GLU A 72 -13.92 15.19 -0.89
C GLU A 72 -14.66 15.62 0.39
N GLY A 73 -13.94 15.70 1.52
CA GLY A 73 -14.50 16.01 2.82
C GLY A 73 -15.19 14.84 3.54
N GLU A 74 -15.33 13.67 2.91
CA GLU A 74 -15.81 12.47 3.59
C GLU A 74 -14.68 11.77 4.35
N ALA A 75 -15.01 11.32 5.57
CA ALA A 75 -14.13 10.48 6.34
C ALA A 75 -13.97 9.12 5.63
N SER A 76 -12.75 8.62 5.55
CA SER A 76 -12.46 7.30 5.00
C SER A 76 -11.43 6.60 5.87
N PRO A 77 -11.56 5.27 6.07
CA PRO A 77 -10.59 4.53 6.84
C PRO A 77 -9.25 4.50 6.08
N VAL A 78 -8.16 4.62 6.84
CA VAL A 78 -6.79 4.55 6.31
C VAL A 78 -6.20 3.19 6.68
N LEU A 79 -5.65 2.50 5.67
CA LEU A 79 -4.90 1.27 5.82
C LEU A 79 -3.43 1.57 5.52
N VAL A 80 -2.55 1.30 6.48
CA VAL A 80 -1.10 1.37 6.27
C VAL A 80 -0.59 -0.04 5.97
N PHE A 81 -0.09 -0.26 4.75
CA PHE A 81 0.43 -1.55 4.31
C PHE A 81 1.95 -1.56 4.43
N LEU A 82 2.47 -2.36 5.37
CA LEU A 82 3.91 -2.55 5.55
C LEU A 82 4.33 -3.83 4.83
N HIS A 83 5.21 -3.70 3.83
CA HIS A 83 5.77 -4.84 3.12
C HIS A 83 6.64 -5.72 4.04
N GLY A 84 6.83 -6.97 3.60
CA GLY A 84 7.68 -7.95 4.27
C GLY A 84 9.17 -7.75 3.99
N ARG A 85 9.99 -8.60 4.60
CA ARG A 85 11.43 -8.64 4.34
C ARG A 85 11.69 -9.07 2.89
N GLY A 86 12.64 -8.40 2.23
CA GLY A 86 13.00 -8.69 0.84
C GLY A 86 12.18 -7.91 -0.20
N GLU A 87 11.18 -7.15 0.23
CA GLU A 87 10.34 -6.29 -0.62
C GLU A 87 10.70 -4.80 -0.49
N SER A 88 11.89 -4.50 0.06
CA SER A 88 12.44 -3.13 0.16
C SER A 88 13.11 -2.74 -1.17
N GLY A 89 13.35 -1.44 -1.35
CA GLY A 89 14.09 -0.94 -2.51
C GLY A 89 13.25 -0.61 -3.74
N GLY A 90 11.92 -0.75 -3.67
CA GLY A 90 11.04 -0.34 -4.76
C GLY A 90 9.76 -1.16 -4.84
N PHE A 91 8.79 -0.66 -5.60
CA PHE A 91 7.50 -1.32 -5.75
C PHE A 91 7.49 -2.44 -6.79
N ALA A 92 8.51 -2.48 -7.67
CA ALA A 92 8.72 -3.61 -8.58
C ALA A 92 9.08 -4.91 -7.83
N VAL A 93 9.57 -4.79 -6.60
CA VAL A 93 9.97 -5.92 -5.73
C VAL A 93 8.81 -6.43 -4.87
N ALA A 94 7.67 -5.72 -4.84
CA ALA A 94 6.52 -6.15 -4.06
C ALA A 94 5.85 -7.38 -4.69
N ASN A 95 5.46 -8.34 -3.86
CA ASN A 95 4.81 -9.59 -4.29
C ASN A 95 3.60 -9.31 -5.23
N ALA A 96 3.50 -10.08 -6.31
CA ALA A 96 2.39 -10.03 -7.28
C ALA A 96 1.00 -10.33 -6.67
N GLN A 97 0.93 -10.76 -5.42
CA GLN A 97 -0.32 -10.97 -4.67
C GLN A 97 -0.54 -9.93 -3.56
N SER A 98 0.36 -8.94 -3.45
CA SER A 98 0.27 -7.90 -2.42
C SER A 98 -0.87 -6.91 -2.73
N LEU A 99 -1.38 -6.25 -1.68
CA LEU A 99 -2.39 -5.23 -1.83
C LEU A 99 -1.93 -4.08 -2.76
N PRO A 100 -0.70 -3.55 -2.68
CA PRO A 100 -0.20 -2.56 -3.65
C PRO A 100 -0.27 -3.01 -5.11
N TRP A 101 0.02 -4.30 -5.38
CA TRP A 101 -0.08 -4.85 -6.73
C TRP A 101 -1.53 -4.89 -7.22
N LEU A 102 -2.46 -5.38 -6.39
CA LEU A 102 -3.90 -5.43 -6.72
C LEU A 102 -4.52 -4.05 -6.96
N LEU A 103 -4.00 -3.03 -6.29
CA LEU A 103 -4.44 -1.64 -6.42
C LEU A 103 -3.76 -0.88 -7.56
N SER A 104 -2.74 -1.46 -8.18
CA SER A 104 -2.05 -0.85 -9.32
C SER A 104 -2.89 -0.97 -10.60
N ARG A 105 -2.72 -0.01 -11.51
CA ARG A 105 -3.52 0.06 -12.74
C ARG A 105 -3.45 -1.23 -13.54
N GLY A 106 -4.60 -1.74 -13.96
CA GLY A 106 -4.71 -2.89 -14.86
C GLY A 106 -4.69 -4.26 -14.18
N HIS A 107 -4.46 -4.33 -12.86
CA HIS A 107 -4.37 -5.61 -12.16
C HIS A 107 -5.72 -6.15 -11.71
N ASN A 108 -6.62 -5.31 -11.17
CA ASN A 108 -7.95 -5.78 -10.75
C ASN A 108 -8.99 -4.64 -10.63
N ALA A 109 -9.57 -4.24 -11.76
CA ALA A 109 -10.52 -3.10 -11.82
C ALA A 109 -11.78 -3.30 -10.96
N SER A 110 -12.29 -4.52 -10.84
CA SER A 110 -13.46 -4.82 -10.01
C SER A 110 -13.16 -4.69 -8.51
N PHE A 111 -11.96 -5.13 -8.10
CA PHE A 111 -11.49 -4.94 -6.73
C PHE A 111 -11.28 -3.46 -6.41
N THR A 112 -10.55 -2.71 -7.25
CA THR A 112 -10.27 -1.29 -6.99
C THR A 112 -11.53 -0.43 -6.95
N ALA A 113 -12.55 -0.76 -7.74
CA ALA A 113 -13.82 -0.03 -7.76
C ALA A 113 -14.64 -0.16 -6.46
N SER A 114 -14.45 -1.24 -5.71
CA SER A 114 -15.20 -1.54 -4.48
C SER A 114 -14.36 -1.38 -3.20
N PHE A 115 -13.05 -1.18 -3.33
CA PHE A 115 -12.14 -1.11 -2.19
C PHE A 115 -12.29 0.22 -1.42
N PRO A 116 -12.70 0.21 -0.13
CA PRO A 116 -13.15 1.41 0.57
C PRO A 116 -12.06 2.15 1.37
N PHE A 117 -10.83 1.64 1.39
CA PHE A 117 -9.76 2.21 2.22
C PHE A 117 -8.84 3.12 1.41
N ILE A 118 -8.44 4.23 2.01
CA ILE A 118 -7.22 4.92 1.60
C ILE A 118 -6.05 4.00 1.96
N VAL A 119 -5.15 3.74 1.01
CA VAL A 119 -3.96 2.92 1.28
C VAL A 119 -2.72 3.78 1.23
N VAL A 120 -1.92 3.67 2.28
CA VAL A 120 -0.55 4.19 2.33
C VAL A 120 0.38 2.98 2.42
N ALA A 121 1.16 2.74 1.37
CA ALA A 121 2.11 1.64 1.28
C ALA A 121 3.54 2.22 1.26
N PRO A 122 4.13 2.56 2.42
CA PRO A 122 5.49 3.08 2.46
C PRO A 122 6.49 2.08 1.88
N GLN A 123 7.57 2.61 1.32
CA GLN A 123 8.73 1.84 0.92
C GLN A 123 9.86 2.11 1.90
N CYS A 124 10.46 1.04 2.39
CA CYS A 124 11.71 1.15 3.11
C CYS A 124 12.86 1.29 2.11
N PRO A 125 13.82 2.22 2.34
CA PRO A 125 15.06 2.27 1.58
C PRO A 125 15.79 0.92 1.55
N GLN A 126 16.66 0.70 0.57
CA GLN A 126 17.35 -0.58 0.40
C GLN A 126 18.19 -0.95 1.63
N GLU A 127 18.67 0.03 2.38
CA GLU A 127 19.42 -0.16 3.62
C GLU A 127 18.59 -0.90 4.68
N CYS A 128 17.25 -0.77 4.67
CA CYS A 128 16.39 -1.53 5.58
C CYS A 128 16.50 -3.06 5.38
N ALA A 129 16.85 -3.51 4.18
CA ALA A 129 17.09 -4.93 3.93
C ALA A 129 18.26 -5.47 4.76
N SER A 130 19.25 -4.63 5.08
CA SER A 130 20.40 -5.02 5.90
C SER A 130 20.11 -5.00 7.42
N GLU A 131 19.09 -4.26 7.87
CA GLU A 131 18.75 -4.10 9.29
C GLU A 131 17.74 -5.13 9.83
N ASN A 132 17.33 -6.11 9.02
CA ASN A 132 16.30 -7.12 9.39
C ASN A 132 14.97 -6.51 9.90
N GLY A 133 14.62 -5.29 9.50
CA GLY A 133 13.42 -4.63 9.99
C GLY A 133 13.16 -3.25 9.40
N TRP A 134 12.02 -2.69 9.79
CA TRP A 134 11.65 -1.32 9.46
C TRP A 134 12.48 -0.34 10.30
N ARG A 135 13.14 0.61 9.64
CA ARG A 135 13.85 1.68 10.33
C ARG A 135 12.86 2.61 11.05
N SER A 136 13.23 3.02 12.27
CA SER A 136 12.36 3.84 13.12
C SER A 136 12.09 5.24 12.56
N ASP A 137 13.02 5.80 11.80
CA ASP A 137 12.84 7.09 11.12
C ASP A 137 11.81 7.01 9.99
N VAL A 138 11.81 5.92 9.22
CA VAL A 138 10.79 5.65 8.20
C VAL A 138 9.42 5.53 8.84
N LEU A 139 9.28 4.71 9.89
CA LEU A 139 8.00 4.55 10.61
C LEU A 139 7.49 5.86 11.21
N ARG A 140 8.40 6.69 11.74
CA ARG A 140 8.06 8.03 12.22
C ARG A 140 7.51 8.91 11.09
N GLY A 141 8.19 8.93 9.95
CA GLY A 141 7.74 9.69 8.78
C GLY A 141 6.36 9.22 8.27
N VAL A 142 6.08 7.93 8.31
CA VAL A 142 4.75 7.37 7.97
C VAL A 142 3.69 7.81 8.97
N ALA A 143 3.98 7.76 10.27
CA ALA A 143 3.06 8.24 11.30
C ALA A 143 2.77 9.75 11.14
N GLU A 144 3.79 10.56 10.86
CA GLU A 144 3.63 11.98 10.56
C GLU A 144 2.78 12.22 9.32
N LEU A 145 2.99 11.45 8.24
CA LEU A 145 2.19 11.52 7.01
C LEU A 145 0.72 11.25 7.29
N VAL A 146 0.42 10.14 8.00
CA VAL A 146 -0.96 9.78 8.35
C VAL A 146 -1.58 10.82 9.30
N HIS A 147 -0.80 11.37 10.23
CA HIS A 147 -1.27 12.42 11.13
C HIS A 147 -1.57 13.73 10.39
N ASP A 148 -0.70 14.15 9.47
CA ASP A 148 -0.92 15.32 8.60
C ASP A 148 -2.18 15.13 7.74
N TRP A 149 -2.36 13.93 7.18
CA TRP A 149 -3.56 13.57 6.43
C TRP A 149 -4.81 13.65 7.31
N ALA A 150 -4.80 13.01 8.48
CA ALA A 150 -5.93 13.03 9.41
C ALA A 150 -6.32 14.47 9.80
N ARG A 151 -5.33 15.35 10.03
CA ARG A 151 -5.58 16.77 10.34
C ARG A 151 -6.20 17.52 9.16
N ALA A 152 -5.67 17.34 7.95
CA ALA A 152 -6.17 18.01 6.76
C ALA A 152 -7.64 17.65 6.48
N TYR A 153 -8.03 16.39 6.67
CA TYR A 153 -9.39 15.90 6.40
C TYR A 153 -10.35 16.03 7.60
N SER A 154 -9.84 16.28 8.82
CA SER A 154 -10.68 16.59 9.99
C SER A 154 -11.13 18.06 10.01
N CYS A 155 -10.41 18.95 9.33
CA CYS A 155 -10.74 20.37 9.21
C CYS A 155 -11.81 20.60 8.13
N ARG A 156 -13.09 20.50 8.51
CA ARG A 156 -14.22 20.89 7.65
C ARG A 156 -14.28 22.40 7.49
N GLU A 157 -14.59 22.88 6.28
CA GLU A 157 -15.18 24.20 6.11
C GLU A 157 -16.48 24.25 6.91
N GLY A 158 -16.54 25.07 7.97
CA GLY A 158 -17.74 25.31 8.76
C GLY A 158 -17.65 25.09 10.27
N SER A 159 -16.54 24.56 10.81
CA SER A 159 -16.35 24.52 12.27
C SER A 159 -15.53 25.74 12.73
N ALA A 160 -16.11 26.59 13.57
CA ALA A 160 -15.55 27.86 14.05
C ALA A 160 -14.33 27.73 15.00
N VAL A 161 -13.66 26.59 14.99
CA VAL A 161 -12.34 26.42 15.59
C VAL A 161 -11.34 26.63 14.47
N THR A 162 -10.54 27.68 14.57
CA THR A 162 -9.56 28.17 13.59
C THR A 162 -8.65 27.05 13.05
N CYS A 163 -9.13 26.32 12.06
CA CYS A 163 -8.32 25.44 11.23
C CYS A 163 -7.38 26.33 10.41
N ARG A 164 -6.10 26.39 10.80
CA ARG A 164 -5.06 26.87 9.88
C ARG A 164 -5.15 25.97 8.66
N LYS A 165 -5.43 26.55 7.48
CA LYS A 165 -5.30 25.84 6.20
C LYS A 165 -3.92 25.18 6.17
N GLY A 166 -3.88 23.87 6.41
CA GLY A 166 -2.68 23.06 6.27
C GLY A 166 -2.39 22.94 4.79
N GLN A 167 -1.68 23.94 4.27
CA GLN A 167 -1.24 24.00 2.89
C GLN A 167 -0.24 22.85 2.68
N LEU A 168 -0.74 21.69 2.24
CA LEU A 168 0.08 20.51 1.93
C LEU A 168 1.07 20.75 0.76
N ALA A 169 1.19 21.98 0.25
CA ALA A 169 1.99 22.36 -0.91
C ALA A 169 3.09 23.40 -0.66
N SER A 170 3.31 23.94 0.55
CA SER A 170 4.32 25.02 0.73
C SER A 170 5.21 24.87 1.97
N ALA A 171 6.20 24.00 1.87
CA ALA A 171 7.43 24.11 2.68
C ALA A 171 8.63 23.66 1.84
N GLY A 172 8.91 24.40 0.78
CA GLY A 172 10.29 24.57 0.32
C GLY A 172 10.80 25.85 0.97
N ARG A 173 11.77 25.73 1.89
CA ARG A 173 12.56 26.88 2.34
C ARG A 173 13.96 26.40 2.74
N ARG A 174 14.90 26.83 1.88
CA ARG A 174 16.36 27.02 2.04
C ARG A 174 17.19 25.79 2.32
#